data_AF-A0A946SSU5-F1
#
_entry.id   AF-A0A946SSU5-F1
#
_cell.length_a   1.000
_cell.length_b   1.000
_cell.length_c   1.000
_cell.angle_alpha   90.00
_cell.angle_beta   90.00
_cell.angle_gamma   90.00
#
_symmetry.space_group_name_H-M   'P 1'
#
loop_
_entity.id
_entity.type
_entity.pdbx_description
1 polymer ?
#
loop_
_entity_poly.entity_id
_entity_poly.type
_entity_poly.pdbx_seq_one_letter_code
_entity_poly.pdbx_strand_id
1 'polypeptide(L)'
;MPTPISLLVDDSCPLVHVYLCHRVDVHGGAPDTAYGKPMPEVIPNDFLDRFCDIVGRWGMAGKFSIVPAPGGNGDIVKGIDGFGLSVTRAWIDTMQERLSDRFDFCPEGITHNLAIDLDTGAYFPDSETAWSQKQTRATLTPYLTRELEYLRDAGINATGFTSPWVFGIDVEEEYIEAMVQAQKTVNDRDFSWYFLHMVSGKPASRPWIARREGPTTLVSIPTTVDDVWWETIDSPRVDREFVNAIADRVITADGKEGGVRRVLDAGGWPVFLSHWQSFFSNGLETGLAALDEIGRRITDVLADEVTWMTCMEMAHRTVDEAD
;
A
#
# COMPACT_ATOMS: atom_id res chain seq x y z
N MET A 1 -9.43 -17.14 -19.43
CA MET A 1 -8.29 -16.87 -18.53
C MET A 1 -8.87 -16.40 -17.21
N PRO A 2 -8.34 -16.85 -16.07
CA PRO A 2 -8.76 -16.35 -14.77
C PRO A 2 -8.65 -14.82 -14.68
N THR A 3 -9.56 -14.19 -13.93
CA THR A 3 -9.58 -12.74 -13.70
C THR A 3 -8.46 -12.36 -12.73
N PRO A 4 -7.70 -11.28 -12.96
CA PRO A 4 -6.69 -10.81 -12.00
C PRO A 4 -7.31 -10.48 -10.65
N ILE A 5 -6.61 -10.84 -9.59
CA ILE A 5 -6.87 -10.40 -8.22
C ILE A 5 -5.57 -9.91 -7.59
N SER A 6 -5.63 -8.84 -6.79
CA SER A 6 -4.43 -8.25 -6.19
C SER A 6 -4.69 -7.67 -4.79
N LEU A 7 -3.68 -7.77 -3.92
CA LEU A 7 -3.64 -7.18 -2.59
C LEU A 7 -2.70 -5.97 -2.58
N LEU A 8 -3.23 -4.79 -2.26
CA LEU A 8 -2.43 -3.61 -1.99
C LEU A 8 -2.22 -3.47 -0.49
N VAL A 9 -0.97 -3.46 -0.07
CA VAL A 9 -0.59 -3.19 1.32
C VAL A 9 0.04 -1.80 1.42
N ASP A 10 -0.63 -0.93 2.15
CA ASP A 10 -0.25 0.47 2.36
C ASP A 10 0.43 0.67 3.72
N ASP A 11 1.16 1.77 3.85
CA ASP A 11 1.79 2.31 5.06
C ASP A 11 2.91 1.46 5.68
N SER A 12 3.41 0.46 4.97
CA SER A 12 4.33 -0.50 5.59
C SER A 12 5.69 0.13 5.87
N CYS A 13 6.20 -0.08 7.07
CA CYS A 13 7.50 0.43 7.49
C CYS A 13 8.02 -0.35 8.70
N PRO A 14 9.34 -0.36 8.94
CA PRO A 14 9.92 -0.95 10.13
C PRO A 14 9.65 -0.08 11.37
N LEU A 15 9.25 -0.72 12.47
CA LEU A 15 9.40 -0.20 13.84
C LEU A 15 8.63 1.09 14.20
N VAL A 16 7.84 1.64 13.29
CA VAL A 16 7.06 2.87 13.51
C VAL A 16 5.58 2.59 13.26
N HIS A 17 4.72 3.05 14.16
CA HIS A 17 3.28 3.10 13.91
C HIS A 17 2.91 4.40 13.21
N VAL A 18 3.04 4.42 11.88
CA VAL A 18 2.93 5.68 11.12
C VAL A 18 1.54 6.32 11.18
N TYR A 19 0.46 5.53 11.37
CA TYR A 19 -0.87 6.09 11.57
C TYR A 19 -0.98 6.85 12.91
N LEU A 20 -0.32 6.38 13.97
CA LEU A 20 -0.22 7.13 15.22
C LEU A 20 0.47 8.48 14.99
N CYS A 21 1.60 8.51 14.28
CA CYS A 21 2.30 9.76 13.93
C CYS A 21 1.36 10.73 13.20
N HIS A 22 0.73 10.26 12.11
CA HIS A 22 -0.17 11.07 11.30
C HIS A 22 -1.36 11.60 12.12
N ARG A 23 -1.96 10.76 12.96
CA ARG A 23 -3.09 11.14 13.82
C ARG A 23 -2.72 12.23 14.80
N VAL A 24 -1.53 12.17 15.39
CA VAL A 24 -1.07 13.18 16.37
C VAL A 24 -0.66 14.46 15.65
N ASP A 25 0.21 14.37 14.65
CA ASP A 25 0.87 15.53 14.06
C ASP A 25 -0.03 16.28 13.07
N VAL A 26 -0.86 15.56 12.31
CA VAL A 26 -1.72 16.15 11.26
C VAL A 26 -3.14 16.37 11.77
N HIS A 27 -3.72 15.41 12.49
CA HIS A 27 -5.11 15.52 12.94
C HIS A 27 -5.27 16.15 14.34
N GLY A 28 -4.18 16.32 15.09
CA GLY A 28 -4.24 16.77 16.48
C GLY A 28 -5.05 15.84 17.38
N GLY A 29 -5.14 14.56 17.00
CA GLY A 29 -5.94 13.56 17.68
C GLY A 29 -5.23 12.98 18.91
N ALA A 30 -6.01 12.37 19.81
CA ALA A 30 -5.45 11.62 20.94
C ALA A 30 -4.71 10.35 20.43
N PRO A 31 -3.64 9.91 21.11
CA PRO A 31 -2.90 8.70 20.76
C PRO A 31 -3.65 7.40 21.16
N ASP A 32 -4.93 7.49 21.50
CA ASP A 32 -5.75 6.39 21.99
C ASP A 32 -6.73 5.89 20.93
N THR A 33 -6.86 4.58 20.80
CA THR A 33 -7.97 3.91 20.09
C THR A 33 -9.34 4.42 20.55
N ALA A 34 -10.37 4.25 19.73
CA ALA A 34 -11.74 4.65 20.05
C ALA A 34 -12.30 3.97 21.32
N TYR A 35 -11.75 2.81 21.70
CA TYR A 35 -12.11 2.08 22.93
C TYR A 35 -11.22 2.43 24.13
N GLY A 36 -10.42 3.49 24.04
CA GLY A 36 -9.71 4.11 25.16
C GLY A 36 -8.42 3.40 25.58
N LYS A 37 -7.78 2.68 24.65
CA LYS A 37 -6.42 2.15 24.85
C LYS A 37 -5.40 2.93 24.04
N PRO A 38 -4.20 3.23 24.58
CA PRO A 38 -3.12 3.83 23.81
C PRO A 38 -2.73 2.94 22.62
N MET A 39 -2.50 3.56 21.46
CA MET A 39 -1.88 2.88 20.32
C MET A 39 -0.38 2.71 20.60
N PRO A 40 0.22 1.56 20.28
CA PRO A 40 1.65 1.36 20.45
C PRO A 40 2.43 2.25 19.47
N GLU A 41 3.55 2.80 19.92
CA GLU A 41 4.44 3.63 19.08
C GLU A 41 5.20 2.82 18.03
N VAL A 42 5.37 1.51 18.29
CA VAL A 42 6.23 0.61 17.52
C VAL A 42 5.41 -0.58 17.04
N ILE A 43 5.54 -0.89 15.74
CA ILE A 43 5.11 -2.17 15.16
C ILE A 43 6.34 -3.08 15.09
N PRO A 44 6.38 -4.21 15.83
CA PRO A 44 7.58 -5.05 15.91
C PRO A 44 7.83 -5.78 14.59
N ASN A 45 9.10 -6.00 14.24
CA ASN A 45 9.47 -6.68 12.98
C ASN A 45 8.93 -8.10 12.86
N ASP A 46 8.71 -8.80 13.97
CA ASP A 46 8.16 -10.17 13.94
C ASP A 46 6.72 -10.22 13.39
N PHE A 47 6.03 -9.08 13.33
CA PHE A 47 4.76 -8.95 12.65
C PHE A 47 4.91 -9.15 11.13
N LEU A 48 6.02 -8.68 10.53
CA LEU A 48 6.31 -8.94 9.12
C LEU A 48 6.44 -10.43 8.85
N ASP A 49 7.05 -11.20 9.75
CA ASP A 49 7.17 -12.64 9.59
C ASP A 49 5.80 -13.34 9.53
N ARG A 50 4.89 -12.93 10.42
CA ARG A 50 3.51 -13.47 10.46
C ARG A 50 2.69 -13.05 9.25
N PHE A 51 2.87 -11.82 8.79
CA PHE A 51 2.28 -11.34 7.53
C PHE A 51 2.77 -12.20 6.35
N CYS A 52 4.09 -12.38 6.22
CA CYS A 52 4.70 -13.19 5.17
C CYS A 52 4.22 -14.66 5.20
N ASP A 53 4.02 -15.24 6.39
CA ASP A 53 3.47 -16.59 6.54
C ASP A 53 2.08 -16.71 5.92
N ILE A 54 1.22 -15.70 6.10
CA ILE A 54 -0.16 -15.73 5.61
C ILE A 54 -0.22 -15.50 4.11
N VAL A 55 0.42 -14.47 3.58
CA VAL A 55 0.39 -14.21 2.14
C VAL A 55 1.07 -15.33 1.36
N GLY A 56 2.14 -15.91 1.89
CA GLY A 56 2.83 -17.06 1.31
C GLY A 56 1.96 -18.32 1.32
N ARG A 57 1.24 -18.60 2.42
CA ARG A 57 0.34 -19.76 2.54
C ARG A 57 -0.75 -19.78 1.47
N TRP A 58 -1.33 -18.63 1.16
CA TRP A 58 -2.43 -18.50 0.19
C TRP A 58 -1.99 -18.09 -1.21
N GLY A 59 -0.67 -17.95 -1.43
CA GLY A 59 -0.12 -17.54 -2.72
C GLY A 59 -0.59 -16.16 -3.18
N MET A 60 -0.87 -15.26 -2.24
CA MET A 60 -1.32 -13.91 -2.55
C MET A 60 -0.24 -13.12 -3.28
N ALA A 61 -0.66 -12.18 -4.12
CA ALA A 61 0.24 -11.29 -4.84
C ALA A 61 -0.34 -9.87 -4.92
N GLY A 62 0.53 -8.88 -5.13
CA GLY A 62 0.13 -7.50 -5.35
C GLY A 62 1.26 -6.51 -5.17
N LYS A 63 1.08 -5.52 -4.29
CA LYS A 63 2.14 -4.57 -3.92
C LYS A 63 2.27 -4.39 -2.42
N PHE A 64 3.47 -4.03 -2.01
CA PHE A 64 3.82 -3.68 -0.64
C PHE A 64 4.55 -2.33 -0.67
N SER A 65 3.88 -1.26 -0.25
CA SER A 65 4.53 0.05 -0.20
C SER A 65 5.44 0.18 1.01
N ILE A 66 6.46 1.04 0.89
CA ILE A 66 7.39 1.34 1.96
C ILE A 66 7.36 2.85 2.21
N VAL A 67 7.11 3.24 3.46
CA VAL A 67 7.32 4.63 3.89
C VAL A 67 8.82 4.81 4.19
N PRO A 68 9.56 5.63 3.41
CA PRO A 68 11.02 5.70 3.50
C PRO A 68 11.56 6.29 4.80
N ALA A 69 10.91 7.33 5.33
CA ALA A 69 11.26 8.03 6.56
C ALA A 69 10.03 8.12 7.48
N PRO A 70 9.56 6.98 8.02
CA PRO A 70 8.22 6.84 8.58
C PRO A 70 7.97 7.79 9.75
N GLY A 71 6.98 8.66 9.59
CA GLY A 71 6.62 9.69 10.56
C GLY A 71 7.72 10.71 10.84
N GLY A 72 8.83 10.70 10.10
CA GLY A 72 10.02 11.50 10.39
C GLY A 72 10.96 10.94 11.46
N ASN A 73 10.80 9.68 11.88
CA ASN A 73 11.56 9.05 12.97
C ASN A 73 12.72 8.19 12.45
N GLY A 74 13.66 8.83 11.76
CA GLY A 74 14.75 8.15 11.05
C GLY A 74 14.34 7.72 9.63
N ASP A 75 15.17 6.90 8.98
CA ASP A 75 14.94 6.47 7.59
C ASP A 75 15.43 5.04 7.33
N ILE A 76 14.90 4.40 6.30
CA ILE A 76 15.22 3.00 5.95
C ILE A 76 16.70 2.78 5.53
N VAL A 77 17.45 3.83 5.21
CA VAL A 77 18.87 3.76 4.81
C VAL A 77 19.79 3.86 6.02
N LYS A 78 19.49 4.79 6.94
CA LYS A 78 20.31 5.14 8.11
C LYS A 78 19.84 4.47 9.41
N GLY A 79 18.63 3.95 9.43
CA GLY A 79 18.00 3.30 10.58
C GLY A 79 16.84 4.13 11.14
N ILE A 80 15.94 3.45 11.83
CA ILE A 80 14.85 4.07 12.58
C ILE A 80 15.37 4.57 13.92
N ASP A 81 14.95 5.78 14.31
CA ASP A 81 15.41 6.42 15.54
C ASP A 81 15.09 5.56 16.77
N GLY A 82 16.06 5.49 17.69
CA GLY A 82 15.95 4.66 18.89
C GLY A 82 16.27 3.17 18.69
N PHE A 83 16.45 2.71 17.45
CA PHE A 83 16.80 1.33 17.13
C PHE A 83 18.17 1.21 16.46
N GLY A 84 18.78 0.03 16.56
CA GLY A 84 20.01 -0.26 15.82
C GLY A 84 19.71 -0.43 14.32
N LEU A 85 20.56 0.12 13.45
CA LEU A 85 20.46 -0.04 11.99
C LEU A 85 20.29 -1.50 11.53
N SER A 86 20.88 -2.46 12.26
CA SER A 86 20.71 -3.89 11.97
C SER A 86 19.26 -4.36 12.07
N VAL A 87 18.43 -3.74 12.91
CA VAL A 87 17.01 -4.09 13.08
C VAL A 87 16.20 -3.59 11.88
N THR A 88 16.47 -2.36 11.42
CA THR A 88 15.89 -1.84 10.18
C THR A 88 16.28 -2.67 8.97
N ARG A 89 17.58 -3.04 8.85
CA ARG A 89 18.07 -3.91 7.78
C ARG A 89 17.41 -5.28 7.80
N ALA A 90 17.27 -5.90 8.97
CA ALA A 90 16.61 -7.20 9.08
C ALA A 90 15.16 -7.17 8.57
N TRP A 91 14.43 -6.07 8.80
CA TRP A 91 13.08 -5.92 8.24
C TRP A 91 13.09 -5.86 6.71
N ILE A 92 14.02 -5.08 6.13
CA ILE A 92 14.18 -4.96 4.67
C ILE A 92 14.58 -6.31 4.06
N ASP A 93 15.55 -7.00 4.67
CA ASP A 93 16.02 -8.30 4.21
C ASP A 93 14.88 -9.33 4.21
N THR A 94 14.09 -9.42 5.30
CA THR A 94 12.91 -10.31 5.38
C THR A 94 11.88 -9.96 4.31
N MET A 95 11.57 -8.68 4.12
CA MET A 95 10.61 -8.22 3.12
C MET A 95 11.07 -8.64 1.71
N GLN A 96 12.33 -8.36 1.37
CA GLN A 96 12.89 -8.71 0.06
C GLN A 96 12.93 -10.22 -0.16
N GLU A 97 13.39 -10.98 0.82
CA GLU A 97 13.51 -12.45 0.73
C GLU A 97 12.14 -13.11 0.56
N ARG A 98 11.12 -12.62 1.28
CA ARG A 98 9.85 -13.35 1.42
C ARG A 98 8.73 -12.82 0.54
N LEU A 99 8.83 -11.59 0.02
CA LEU A 99 7.74 -10.96 -0.74
C LEU A 99 8.07 -10.68 -2.21
N SER A 100 9.36 -10.57 -2.60
CA SER A 100 9.74 -10.07 -3.94
C SER A 100 9.24 -10.91 -5.13
N ASP A 101 8.96 -12.21 -4.94
CA ASP A 101 8.40 -13.08 -5.98
C ASP A 101 6.91 -12.81 -6.27
N ARG A 102 6.21 -12.13 -5.35
CA ARG A 102 4.74 -12.00 -5.36
C ARG A 102 4.25 -10.57 -5.12
N PHE A 103 5.12 -9.68 -4.67
CA PHE A 103 4.78 -8.30 -4.37
C PHE A 103 5.79 -7.37 -5.00
N ASP A 104 5.28 -6.40 -5.75
CA ASP A 104 6.06 -5.25 -6.16
C ASP A 104 6.26 -4.28 -5.00
N PHE A 105 7.39 -3.60 -4.99
CA PHE A 105 7.69 -2.55 -4.01
C PHE A 105 7.55 -1.16 -4.64
N CYS A 106 7.15 -0.19 -3.82
CA CYS A 106 7.03 1.20 -4.20
C CYS A 106 7.13 2.12 -2.97
N PRO A 107 7.49 3.40 -3.13
CA PRO A 107 7.37 4.35 -2.04
C PRO A 107 5.90 4.73 -1.79
N GLU A 108 5.66 5.32 -0.62
CA GLU A 108 4.39 5.94 -0.25
C GLU A 108 4.62 7.23 0.55
N GLY A 109 4.90 8.31 -0.19
CA GLY A 109 5.42 9.54 0.40
C GLY A 109 6.84 9.34 0.93
N ILE A 110 7.43 10.41 1.48
CA ILE A 110 8.70 10.32 2.21
C ILE A 110 8.39 9.97 3.67
N THR A 111 7.40 10.61 4.29
CA THR A 111 7.13 10.46 5.73
C THR A 111 5.79 9.82 6.04
N HIS A 112 4.86 9.85 5.08
CA HIS A 112 3.44 9.59 5.27
C HIS A 112 2.83 10.44 6.40
N ASN A 113 3.38 11.63 6.58
CA ASN A 113 3.04 12.55 7.67
C ASN A 113 3.14 14.00 7.18
N LEU A 114 4.05 14.81 7.75
CA LEU A 114 4.34 16.17 7.30
C LEU A 114 5.25 16.16 6.07
N ALA A 115 4.97 17.08 5.13
CA ALA A 115 5.83 17.26 3.97
C ALA A 115 7.19 17.82 4.38
N ILE A 116 8.23 17.44 3.64
CA ILE A 116 9.61 17.89 3.89
C ILE A 116 10.06 18.90 2.83
N ASP A 117 10.72 19.97 3.26
CA ASP A 117 11.54 20.80 2.40
C ASP A 117 12.85 20.08 2.08
N LEU A 118 13.03 19.66 0.82
CA LEU A 118 14.20 18.89 0.41
C LEU A 118 15.53 19.65 0.49
N ASP A 119 15.50 20.99 0.45
CA ASP A 119 16.70 21.82 0.49
C ASP A 119 17.22 21.98 1.92
N THR A 120 16.29 22.13 2.87
CA THR A 120 16.62 22.43 4.27
C THR A 120 16.51 21.21 5.20
N GLY A 121 15.75 20.20 4.79
CA GLY A 121 15.37 19.05 5.63
C GLY A 121 14.31 19.39 6.68
N ALA A 122 13.75 20.60 6.67
CA ALA A 122 12.73 21.02 7.63
C ALA A 122 11.34 20.51 7.22
N TYR A 123 10.44 20.32 8.19
CA TYR A 123 9.05 20.00 7.92
C TYR A 123 8.26 21.26 7.53
N PHE A 124 7.44 21.14 6.50
CA PHE A 124 6.34 22.07 6.25
C PHE A 124 5.22 21.85 7.30
N PRO A 125 4.38 22.87 7.55
CA PRO A 125 3.21 22.70 8.41
C PRO A 125 2.09 21.87 7.77
N ASP A 126 2.11 21.72 6.43
CA ASP A 126 1.13 20.91 5.70
C ASP A 126 1.56 19.43 5.71
N SER A 127 0.60 18.52 5.82
CA SER A 127 0.84 17.09 5.54
C SER A 127 1.30 16.87 4.10
N GLU A 128 1.96 15.76 3.79
CA GLU A 128 2.33 15.39 2.41
C GLU A 128 1.11 15.40 1.48
N THR A 129 -0.01 14.87 1.95
CA THR A 129 -1.27 14.89 1.22
C THR A 129 -1.77 16.31 0.98
N ALA A 130 -1.76 17.20 1.97
CA ALA A 130 -2.27 18.56 1.81
C ALA A 130 -1.33 19.46 0.99
N TRP A 131 -0.02 19.27 1.16
CA TRP A 131 1.02 19.99 0.44
C TRP A 131 1.00 19.65 -1.05
N SER A 132 0.91 18.36 -1.39
CA SER A 132 0.99 17.86 -2.79
C SER A 132 -0.10 18.42 -3.70
N GLN A 133 -1.30 18.69 -3.18
CA GLN A 133 -2.43 19.21 -3.97
C GLN A 133 -2.19 20.59 -4.60
N LYS A 134 -1.17 21.31 -4.16
CA LYS A 134 -0.88 22.69 -4.59
C LYS A 134 0.38 22.78 -5.44
N GLN A 135 1.00 21.65 -5.76
CA GLN A 135 2.31 21.61 -6.42
C GLN A 135 2.20 21.45 -7.93
N THR A 136 3.32 21.67 -8.60
CA THR A 136 3.50 21.40 -10.04
C THR A 136 4.51 20.27 -10.22
N ARG A 137 4.65 19.73 -11.43
CA ARG A 137 5.67 18.72 -11.73
C ARG A 137 7.09 19.18 -11.40
N ALA A 138 7.36 20.49 -11.44
CA ALA A 138 8.67 21.04 -11.09
C ALA A 138 9.04 20.80 -9.61
N THR A 139 8.05 20.78 -8.72
CA THR A 139 8.24 20.49 -7.29
C THR A 139 8.03 19.01 -6.97
N LEU A 140 7.04 18.37 -7.61
CA LEU A 140 6.73 16.96 -7.37
C LEU A 140 7.84 16.05 -7.89
N THR A 141 8.46 16.34 -9.05
CA THR A 141 9.49 15.46 -9.61
C THR A 141 10.68 15.25 -8.66
N PRO A 142 11.31 16.31 -8.10
CA PRO A 142 12.35 16.12 -7.08
C PRO A 142 11.87 15.37 -5.83
N TYR A 143 10.62 15.59 -5.40
CA TYR A 143 10.03 14.92 -4.24
C TYR A 143 9.91 13.40 -4.44
N LEU A 144 9.29 13.00 -5.55
CA LEU A 144 9.13 11.59 -5.92
C LEU A 144 10.47 10.94 -6.29
N THR A 145 11.41 11.71 -6.84
CA THR A 145 12.79 11.26 -7.06
C THR A 145 13.43 10.89 -5.73
N ARG A 146 13.29 11.73 -4.70
CA ARG A 146 13.84 11.45 -3.37
C ARG A 146 13.21 10.21 -2.73
N GLU A 147 11.90 10.02 -2.89
CA GLU A 147 11.22 8.79 -2.44
C GLU A 147 11.87 7.52 -3.05
N LEU A 148 12.06 7.51 -4.38
CA LEU A 148 12.70 6.40 -5.07
C LEU A 148 14.18 6.24 -4.70
N GLU A 149 14.91 7.35 -4.49
CA GLU A 149 16.32 7.31 -4.05
C GLU A 149 16.47 6.60 -2.71
N TYR A 150 15.59 6.86 -1.73
CA TYR A 150 15.63 6.15 -0.46
C TYR A 150 15.48 4.63 -0.64
N LEU A 151 14.50 4.21 -1.45
CA LEU A 151 14.29 2.78 -1.72
C LEU A 151 15.49 2.18 -2.44
N ARG A 152 16.01 2.83 -3.50
CA ARG A 152 17.20 2.38 -4.23
C ARG A 152 18.41 2.25 -3.31
N ASP A 153 18.66 3.25 -2.46
CA ASP A 153 19.81 3.29 -1.55
C ASP A 153 19.68 2.26 -0.42
N ALA A 154 18.45 1.85 -0.08
CA ALA A 154 18.15 0.70 0.77
C ALA A 154 18.20 -0.65 0.03
N GLY A 155 18.51 -0.67 -1.28
CA GLY A 155 18.60 -1.87 -2.11
C GLY A 155 17.25 -2.37 -2.64
N ILE A 156 16.18 -1.58 -2.52
CA ILE A 156 14.81 -1.95 -2.91
C ILE A 156 14.55 -1.50 -4.36
N ASN A 157 14.18 -2.45 -5.21
CA ASN A 157 13.76 -2.16 -6.59
C ASN A 157 12.30 -1.68 -6.61
N ALA A 158 12.09 -0.37 -6.66
CA ALA A 158 10.77 0.24 -6.72
C ALA A 158 10.22 0.29 -8.17
N THR A 159 9.05 -0.29 -8.40
CA THR A 159 8.47 -0.42 -9.77
C THR A 159 7.23 0.44 -10.01
N GLY A 160 6.74 1.11 -8.97
CA GLY A 160 5.57 1.97 -9.04
C GLY A 160 5.55 3.02 -7.93
N PHE A 161 4.39 3.61 -7.69
CA PHE A 161 4.13 4.56 -6.59
C PHE A 161 2.83 4.23 -5.88
N THR A 162 2.77 4.51 -4.57
CA THR A 162 1.54 4.59 -3.80
C THR A 162 1.35 6.02 -3.35
N SER A 163 0.17 6.58 -3.56
CA SER A 163 -0.16 7.94 -3.19
C SER A 163 -0.69 7.96 -1.75
N PRO A 164 0.05 8.49 -0.75
CA PRO A 164 -0.43 8.52 0.63
C PRO A 164 -1.74 9.30 0.72
N TRP A 165 -2.79 8.63 1.17
CA TRP A 165 -4.18 9.09 1.14
C TRP A 165 -4.69 9.42 -0.27
N VAL A 166 -4.52 10.68 -0.68
CA VAL A 166 -4.94 11.21 -1.98
C VAL A 166 -3.86 12.11 -2.57
N PHE A 167 -2.58 11.82 -2.27
CA PHE A 167 -1.43 12.63 -2.70
C PHE A 167 -1.50 12.98 -4.19
N GLY A 168 -1.48 14.27 -4.50
CA GLY A 168 -1.50 14.78 -5.86
C GLY A 168 -2.83 14.63 -6.63
N ILE A 169 -3.94 14.21 -6.00
CA ILE A 169 -5.23 13.99 -6.68
C ILE A 169 -5.78 15.26 -7.36
N ASP A 170 -5.61 16.43 -6.75
CA ASP A 170 -6.11 17.71 -7.29
C ASP A 170 -5.23 18.25 -8.43
N VAL A 171 -4.04 17.67 -8.61
CA VAL A 171 -3.04 18.04 -9.63
C VAL A 171 -2.54 16.81 -10.38
N GLU A 172 -3.42 15.82 -10.62
CA GLU A 172 -3.02 14.49 -11.06
C GLU A 172 -2.21 14.50 -12.37
N GLU A 173 -2.53 15.39 -13.32
CA GLU A 173 -1.75 15.54 -14.56
C GLU A 173 -0.29 15.91 -14.29
N GLU A 174 -0.04 16.82 -13.35
CA GLU A 174 1.32 17.19 -12.92
C GLU A 174 2.00 16.05 -12.16
N TYR A 175 1.23 15.31 -11.37
CA TYR A 175 1.72 14.16 -10.60
C TYR A 175 2.12 12.98 -11.50
N ILE A 176 1.33 12.66 -12.52
CA ILE A 176 1.63 11.63 -13.54
C ILE A 176 2.94 11.92 -14.25
N GLU A 177 3.14 13.17 -14.67
CA GLU A 177 4.35 13.61 -15.35
C GLU A 177 5.57 13.54 -14.43
N ALA A 178 5.40 13.92 -13.16
CA ALA A 178 6.44 13.79 -12.15
C ALA A 178 6.82 12.33 -11.87
N MET A 179 5.86 11.41 -11.78
CA MET A 179 6.10 9.97 -11.55
C MET A 179 6.92 9.35 -12.68
N VAL A 180 6.53 9.60 -13.94
CA VAL A 180 7.26 9.12 -15.12
C VAL A 180 8.70 9.62 -15.11
N GLN A 181 8.89 10.93 -14.89
CA GLN A 181 10.22 11.52 -14.90
C GLN A 181 11.08 10.99 -13.73
N ALA A 182 10.51 10.82 -12.54
CA ALA A 182 11.22 10.28 -11.39
C ALA A 182 11.65 8.82 -11.62
N GLN A 183 10.76 7.96 -12.13
CA GLN A 183 11.10 6.57 -12.46
C GLN A 183 12.19 6.47 -13.53
N LYS A 184 12.12 7.32 -14.56
CA LYS A 184 13.18 7.37 -15.58
C LYS A 184 14.52 7.82 -14.98
N THR A 185 14.49 8.82 -14.09
CA THR A 185 15.70 9.39 -13.48
C THR A 185 16.40 8.43 -12.53
N VAL A 186 15.65 7.73 -11.67
CA VAL A 186 16.24 6.89 -10.61
C VAL A 186 16.47 5.45 -11.07
N ASN A 187 15.54 4.89 -11.84
CA ASN A 187 15.53 3.46 -12.17
C ASN A 187 15.66 3.16 -13.67
N ASP A 188 15.78 4.19 -14.52
CA ASP A 188 15.78 4.06 -15.99
C ASP A 188 14.57 3.27 -16.55
N ARG A 189 13.40 3.43 -15.90
CA ARG A 189 12.17 2.72 -16.27
C ARG A 189 11.28 3.59 -17.16
N ASP A 190 10.93 3.06 -18.32
CA ASP A 190 9.90 3.63 -19.19
C ASP A 190 8.51 3.01 -18.95
N PHE A 191 8.42 1.91 -18.19
CA PHE A 191 7.16 1.26 -17.84
C PHE A 191 7.00 1.20 -16.32
N SER A 192 5.88 1.72 -15.81
CA SER A 192 5.58 1.81 -14.38
C SER A 192 4.08 1.78 -14.11
N TRP A 193 3.71 1.69 -12.84
CA TRP A 193 2.32 1.81 -12.37
C TRP A 193 2.21 2.76 -11.16
N TYR A 194 0.99 3.16 -10.80
CA TYR A 194 0.72 3.86 -9.55
C TYR A 194 -0.66 3.50 -8.98
N PHE A 195 -0.78 3.58 -7.66
CA PHE A 195 -2.05 3.52 -6.94
C PHE A 195 -2.38 4.89 -6.34
N LEU A 196 -3.57 5.39 -6.67
CA LEU A 196 -4.16 6.64 -6.17
C LEU A 196 -5.66 6.51 -5.92
N HIS A 197 -6.34 5.72 -6.75
CA HIS A 197 -7.79 5.74 -6.85
C HIS A 197 -8.45 4.60 -6.09
N MET A 198 -9.34 4.96 -5.16
CA MET A 198 -10.29 4.03 -4.56
C MET A 198 -11.65 4.14 -5.24
N VAL A 199 -12.05 3.12 -6.01
CA VAL A 199 -13.27 3.12 -6.83
C VAL A 199 -14.18 1.93 -6.52
N SER A 200 -14.24 1.49 -5.27
CA SER A 200 -15.10 0.38 -4.83
C SER A 200 -16.60 0.54 -5.16
N GLY A 201 -17.08 1.77 -5.32
CA GLY A 201 -18.42 2.08 -5.84
C GLY A 201 -18.63 1.83 -7.34
N LYS A 202 -17.58 1.44 -8.08
CA LYS A 202 -17.58 1.15 -9.52
C LYS A 202 -17.05 -0.26 -9.76
N PRO A 203 -17.84 -1.31 -9.51
CA PRO A 203 -17.35 -2.70 -9.51
C PRO A 203 -16.90 -3.20 -10.88
N ALA A 204 -17.29 -2.57 -11.98
CA ALA A 204 -16.81 -2.90 -13.33
C ALA A 204 -15.42 -2.31 -13.66
N SER A 205 -14.84 -1.52 -12.75
CA SER A 205 -13.54 -0.87 -12.97
C SER A 205 -12.42 -1.89 -13.14
N ARG A 206 -11.43 -1.49 -13.95
CA ARG A 206 -10.16 -2.17 -14.19
C ARG A 206 -9.04 -1.12 -14.15
N PRO A 207 -7.76 -1.52 -14.02
CA PRO A 207 -6.66 -0.59 -14.25
C PRO A 207 -6.71 0.02 -15.66
N TRP A 208 -6.12 1.20 -15.82
CA TRP A 208 -6.12 1.91 -17.10
C TRP A 208 -4.77 2.58 -17.38
N ILE A 209 -4.47 2.79 -18.65
CA ILE A 209 -3.28 3.52 -19.09
C ILE A 209 -3.52 5.01 -18.80
N ALA A 210 -2.85 5.53 -17.78
CA ALA A 210 -2.91 6.95 -17.41
C ALA A 210 -2.01 7.80 -18.31
N ARG A 211 -0.90 7.21 -18.81
CA ARG A 211 0.03 7.88 -19.71
C ARG A 211 0.62 6.89 -20.71
N ARG A 212 0.66 7.29 -21.98
CA ARG A 212 1.42 6.60 -23.04
C ARG A 212 1.99 7.60 -24.03
N GLU A 213 3.31 7.65 -24.18
CA GLU A 213 4.00 8.42 -25.23
C GLU A 213 5.38 7.84 -25.50
N GLY A 214 5.66 7.56 -26.78
CA GLY A 214 6.90 6.90 -27.17
C GLY A 214 7.08 5.58 -26.39
N PRO A 215 8.23 5.34 -25.75
CA PRO A 215 8.46 4.15 -24.92
C PRO A 215 7.78 4.22 -23.55
N THR A 216 7.35 5.40 -23.10
CA THR A 216 6.82 5.62 -21.76
C THR A 216 5.38 5.11 -21.64
N THR A 217 5.12 4.28 -20.64
CA THR A 217 3.78 3.87 -20.22
C THR A 217 3.64 3.91 -18.70
N LEU A 218 2.59 4.58 -18.20
CA LEU A 218 2.18 4.57 -16.81
C LEU A 218 0.74 4.05 -16.69
N VAL A 219 0.53 3.05 -15.85
CA VAL A 219 -0.80 2.46 -15.59
C VAL A 219 -1.30 2.85 -14.20
N SER A 220 -2.53 3.34 -14.11
CA SER A 220 -3.22 3.50 -12.82
C SER A 220 -3.89 2.19 -12.44
N ILE A 221 -3.59 1.70 -11.25
CA ILE A 221 -4.20 0.49 -10.67
C ILE A 221 -5.11 0.97 -9.54
N PRO A 222 -6.44 0.96 -9.69
CA PRO A 222 -7.35 1.39 -8.64
C PRO A 222 -7.71 0.23 -7.70
N THR A 223 -8.19 0.54 -6.49
CA THR A 223 -8.93 -0.46 -5.70
C THR A 223 -10.38 -0.52 -6.14
N THR A 224 -10.91 -1.73 -6.20
CA THR A 224 -12.30 -2.01 -6.61
C THR A 224 -13.10 -2.68 -5.49
N VAL A 225 -12.44 -3.02 -4.38
CA VAL A 225 -13.02 -3.56 -3.16
C VAL A 225 -12.72 -2.60 -2.01
N ASP A 226 -13.70 -2.35 -1.15
CA ASP A 226 -13.55 -1.47 0.02
C ASP A 226 -12.45 -1.96 0.97
N ASP A 227 -11.74 -1.04 1.64
CA ASP A 227 -10.93 -1.38 2.81
C ASP A 227 -11.86 -1.69 3.98
N VAL A 228 -12.04 -2.98 4.24
CA VAL A 228 -12.89 -3.47 5.33
C VAL A 228 -12.14 -3.60 6.65
N TRP A 229 -10.80 -3.54 6.63
CA TRP A 229 -9.96 -3.83 7.78
C TRP A 229 -9.77 -2.62 8.69
N TRP A 230 -10.00 -1.40 8.20
CA TRP A 230 -9.80 -0.17 8.97
C TRP A 230 -10.44 -0.20 10.38
N GLU A 231 -11.61 -0.84 10.50
CA GLU A 231 -12.34 -0.97 11.77
C GLU A 231 -11.59 -1.79 12.85
N THR A 232 -10.59 -2.57 12.46
CA THR A 232 -9.79 -3.40 13.39
C THR A 232 -8.83 -2.57 14.25
N ILE A 233 -8.42 -1.38 13.79
CA ILE A 233 -7.59 -0.45 14.58
C ILE A 233 -8.35 -0.03 15.85
N ASP A 234 -9.64 0.27 15.70
CA ASP A 234 -10.50 0.83 16.74
C ASP A 234 -11.45 -0.20 17.39
N SER A 235 -11.12 -1.49 17.29
CA SER A 235 -11.90 -2.57 17.88
C SER A 235 -11.04 -3.45 18.79
N PRO A 236 -11.48 -3.75 20.03
CA PRO A 236 -10.81 -4.72 20.89
C PRO A 236 -11.19 -6.17 20.57
N ARG A 237 -12.03 -6.39 19.54
CA ARG A 237 -12.54 -7.73 19.23
C ARG A 237 -11.52 -8.55 18.47
N VAL A 238 -11.35 -9.78 18.94
CA VAL A 238 -10.46 -10.81 18.37
C VAL A 238 -11.23 -12.11 18.10
N ASP A 239 -12.53 -12.13 18.39
CA ASP A 239 -13.35 -13.32 18.27
C ASP A 239 -13.62 -13.69 16.80
N ARG A 240 -13.87 -14.97 16.56
CA ARG A 240 -14.08 -15.53 15.22
C ARG A 240 -15.28 -14.92 14.49
N GLU A 241 -16.31 -14.50 15.21
CA GLU A 241 -17.47 -13.85 14.61
C GLU A 241 -17.07 -12.50 13.99
N PHE A 242 -16.22 -11.73 14.66
CA PHE A 242 -15.71 -10.45 14.13
C PHE A 242 -14.86 -10.67 12.88
N VAL A 243 -13.90 -11.59 12.98
CA VAL A 243 -13.01 -11.96 11.86
C VAL A 243 -13.81 -12.41 10.65
N ASN A 244 -14.82 -13.26 10.87
CA ASN A 244 -15.70 -13.73 9.79
C ASN A 244 -16.56 -12.60 9.21
N ALA A 245 -17.05 -11.66 10.03
CA ALA A 245 -17.85 -10.53 9.54
C ALA A 245 -17.03 -9.61 8.63
N ILE A 246 -15.75 -9.37 8.96
CA ILE A 246 -14.82 -8.64 8.08
C ILE A 246 -14.62 -9.43 6.78
N ALA A 247 -14.33 -10.73 6.89
CA ALA A 247 -14.13 -11.59 5.73
C ALA A 247 -15.36 -11.63 4.81
N ASP A 248 -16.58 -11.73 5.34
CA ASP A 248 -17.83 -11.74 4.57
C ASP A 248 -18.03 -10.48 3.72
N ARG A 249 -17.53 -9.32 4.17
CA ARG A 249 -17.57 -8.08 3.38
C ARG A 249 -16.70 -8.16 2.13
N VAL A 250 -15.62 -8.94 2.16
CA VAL A 250 -14.73 -9.20 1.01
C VAL A 250 -15.24 -10.37 0.18
N ILE A 251 -15.47 -11.52 0.82
CA ILE A 251 -15.95 -12.76 0.20
C ILE A 251 -16.61 -13.66 1.26
N THR A 252 -17.85 -14.08 1.04
CA THR A 252 -18.53 -15.03 1.94
C THR A 252 -17.90 -16.43 1.86
N ALA A 253 -18.11 -17.24 2.90
CA ALA A 253 -17.56 -18.59 2.98
C ALA A 253 -17.99 -19.52 1.81
N ASP A 254 -19.12 -19.23 1.16
CA ASP A 254 -19.61 -19.97 -0.01
C ASP A 254 -19.27 -19.30 -1.35
N GLY A 255 -18.54 -18.19 -1.33
CA GLY A 255 -18.09 -17.45 -2.52
C GLY A 255 -19.16 -16.63 -3.24
N LYS A 256 -20.39 -16.58 -2.73
CA LYS A 256 -21.54 -16.00 -3.48
C LYS A 256 -21.80 -14.53 -3.21
N GLU A 257 -21.22 -13.95 -2.17
CA GLU A 257 -21.40 -12.54 -1.83
C GLU A 257 -20.06 -11.92 -1.38
N GLY A 258 -20.06 -10.61 -1.13
CA GLY A 258 -18.86 -9.82 -0.79
C GLY A 258 -18.33 -8.99 -1.96
N GLY A 259 -17.37 -8.10 -1.66
CA GLY A 259 -16.79 -7.17 -2.63
C GLY A 259 -16.13 -7.85 -3.83
N VAL A 260 -15.39 -8.94 -3.61
CA VAL A 260 -14.74 -9.69 -4.69
C VAL A 260 -15.77 -10.24 -5.67
N ARG A 261 -16.84 -10.87 -5.16
CA ARG A 261 -17.91 -11.42 -6.01
C ARG A 261 -18.62 -10.33 -6.81
N ARG A 262 -18.95 -9.19 -6.17
CA ARG A 262 -19.56 -8.03 -6.85
C ARG A 262 -18.71 -7.52 -8.01
N VAL A 263 -17.40 -7.43 -7.82
CA VAL A 263 -16.47 -6.97 -8.86
C VAL A 263 -16.37 -7.98 -10.01
N LEU A 264 -16.24 -9.27 -9.69
CA LEU A 264 -16.19 -10.34 -10.70
C LEU A 264 -17.48 -10.39 -11.54
N ASP A 265 -18.65 -10.30 -10.90
CA ASP A 265 -19.95 -10.30 -11.61
C ASP A 265 -20.13 -9.10 -12.52
N ALA A 266 -19.54 -7.96 -12.15
CA ALA A 266 -19.54 -6.75 -12.97
C ALA A 266 -18.47 -6.76 -14.07
N GLY A 267 -17.62 -7.79 -14.13
CA GLY A 267 -16.52 -7.91 -15.09
C GLY A 267 -15.31 -7.01 -14.80
N GLY A 268 -15.21 -6.46 -13.59
CA GLY A 268 -14.02 -5.73 -13.11
C GLY A 268 -12.92 -6.66 -12.61
N TRP A 269 -11.82 -6.06 -12.12
CA TRP A 269 -10.71 -6.80 -11.52
C TRP A 269 -10.68 -6.56 -10.01
N PRO A 270 -10.83 -7.60 -9.16
CA PRO A 270 -10.77 -7.44 -7.72
C PRO A 270 -9.40 -6.95 -7.24
N VAL A 271 -9.35 -5.75 -6.70
CA VAL A 271 -8.17 -5.16 -6.06
C VAL A 271 -8.62 -4.60 -4.73
N PHE A 272 -8.13 -5.17 -3.63
CA PHE A 272 -8.41 -4.68 -2.28
C PHE A 272 -7.17 -4.03 -1.71
N LEU A 273 -7.44 -3.01 -0.89
CA LEU A 273 -6.47 -2.28 -0.11
C LEU A 273 -6.65 -2.65 1.36
N SER A 274 -5.54 -2.77 2.06
CA SER A 274 -5.50 -2.60 3.50
C SER A 274 -4.19 -1.94 3.92
N HIS A 275 -4.13 -1.54 5.18
CA HIS A 275 -3.04 -0.78 5.75
C HIS A 275 -2.28 -1.62 6.78
N TRP A 276 -0.97 -1.42 6.86
CA TRP A 276 -0.07 -2.15 7.75
C TRP A 276 -0.56 -2.18 9.21
N GLN A 277 -1.09 -1.06 9.69
CA GLN A 277 -1.58 -0.87 11.05
C GLN A 277 -2.97 -1.49 11.25
N SER A 278 -3.78 -1.58 10.20
CA SER A 278 -5.04 -2.34 10.24
C SER A 278 -4.76 -3.83 10.39
N PHE A 279 -3.82 -4.39 9.62
CA PHE A 279 -3.40 -5.78 9.81
C PHE A 279 -2.81 -6.03 11.20
N PHE A 280 -1.99 -5.12 11.70
CA PHE A 280 -1.41 -5.21 13.04
C PHE A 280 -2.45 -5.07 14.17
N SER A 281 -3.49 -4.26 13.94
CA SER A 281 -4.59 -4.01 14.89
C SER A 281 -4.07 -3.69 16.31
N ASN A 282 -3.06 -2.82 16.42
CA ASN A 282 -2.45 -2.43 17.69
C ASN A 282 -1.92 -3.62 18.53
N GLY A 283 -1.41 -4.67 17.87
CA GLY A 283 -0.87 -5.88 18.50
C GLY A 283 -1.88 -7.01 18.72
N LEU A 284 -3.14 -6.80 18.34
CA LEU A 284 -4.16 -7.84 18.36
C LEU A 284 -4.12 -8.74 17.13
N GLU A 285 -3.59 -8.22 16.01
CA GLU A 285 -3.48 -8.92 14.72
C GLU A 285 -4.83 -9.46 14.19
N THR A 286 -5.94 -8.86 14.61
CA THR A 286 -7.28 -9.21 14.15
C THR A 286 -7.42 -9.01 12.65
N GLY A 287 -6.87 -7.92 12.11
CA GLY A 287 -6.87 -7.65 10.68
C GLY A 287 -6.08 -8.70 9.91
N LEU A 288 -4.95 -9.15 10.46
CA LEU A 288 -4.16 -10.24 9.88
C LEU A 288 -4.92 -11.58 9.92
N ALA A 289 -5.66 -11.87 10.99
CA ALA A 289 -6.54 -13.04 11.05
C ALA A 289 -7.68 -12.99 10.02
N ALA A 290 -8.23 -11.80 9.75
CA ALA A 290 -9.22 -11.62 8.68
C ALA A 290 -8.60 -11.84 7.29
N LEU A 291 -7.36 -11.38 7.07
CA LEU A 291 -6.62 -11.65 5.83
C LEU A 291 -6.41 -13.16 5.62
N ASP A 292 -6.04 -13.90 6.66
CA ASP A 292 -5.87 -15.36 6.61
C ASP A 292 -7.17 -16.07 6.19
N GLU A 293 -8.30 -15.69 6.80
CA GLU A 293 -9.61 -16.26 6.47
C GLU A 293 -10.07 -15.89 5.05
N ILE A 294 -9.80 -14.65 4.60
CA ILE A 294 -10.09 -14.22 3.22
C ILE A 294 -9.25 -15.03 2.22
N GLY A 295 -7.96 -15.21 2.48
CA GLY A 295 -7.07 -16.02 1.66
C GLY A 295 -7.58 -17.45 1.52
N ARG A 296 -7.91 -18.08 2.64
CA ARG A 296 -8.52 -19.43 2.66
C ARG A 296 -9.77 -19.48 1.79
N ARG A 297 -10.70 -18.53 1.95
CA ARG A 297 -11.96 -18.51 1.18
C ARG A 297 -11.72 -18.34 -0.30
N ILE A 298 -10.86 -17.40 -0.72
CA ILE A 298 -10.53 -17.20 -2.13
C ILE A 298 -9.95 -18.49 -2.73
N THR A 299 -9.01 -19.14 -2.02
CA THR A 299 -8.45 -20.42 -2.46
C THR A 299 -9.51 -21.52 -2.55
N ASP A 300 -10.41 -21.62 -1.57
CA ASP A 300 -11.39 -22.69 -1.53
C ASP A 300 -12.51 -22.55 -2.57
N VAL A 301 -12.93 -21.31 -2.88
CA VAL A 301 -14.14 -21.05 -3.67
C VAL A 301 -13.92 -20.33 -5.00
N LEU A 302 -12.77 -19.69 -5.21
CA LEU A 302 -12.47 -18.90 -6.43
C LEU A 302 -11.20 -19.34 -7.16
N ALA A 303 -10.53 -20.43 -6.76
CA ALA A 303 -9.25 -20.84 -7.36
C ALA A 303 -9.27 -21.04 -8.88
N ASP A 304 -10.41 -21.42 -9.47
CA ASP A 304 -10.56 -21.59 -10.92
C ASP A 304 -11.02 -20.30 -11.64
N GLU A 305 -11.45 -19.28 -10.89
CA GLU A 305 -11.98 -18.01 -11.42
C GLU A 305 -10.95 -16.88 -11.42
N VAL A 306 -10.05 -16.85 -10.44
CA VAL A 306 -9.10 -15.76 -10.24
C VAL A 306 -7.65 -16.20 -10.27
N THR A 307 -6.76 -15.26 -10.57
CA THR A 307 -5.30 -15.45 -10.47
C THR A 307 -4.69 -14.26 -9.76
N TRP A 308 -3.92 -14.54 -8.71
CA TRP A 308 -3.15 -13.51 -8.02
C TRP A 308 -2.09 -12.92 -8.95
N MET A 309 -2.02 -11.59 -8.99
CA MET A 309 -1.06 -10.84 -9.79
C MET A 309 -0.45 -9.69 -8.98
N THR A 310 0.84 -9.47 -9.19
CA THR A 310 1.55 -8.24 -8.83
C THR A 310 0.95 -7.04 -9.56
N CYS A 311 1.22 -5.83 -9.08
CA CYS A 311 0.79 -4.62 -9.77
C CYS A 311 1.42 -4.48 -11.17
N MET A 312 2.67 -4.91 -11.34
CA MET A 312 3.38 -4.90 -12.61
C MET A 312 2.76 -5.88 -13.61
N GLU A 313 2.40 -7.09 -13.17
CA GLU A 313 1.66 -8.05 -13.99
C GLU A 313 0.28 -7.51 -14.38
N MET A 314 -0.43 -6.87 -13.45
CA MET A 314 -1.70 -6.19 -13.76
C MET A 314 -1.49 -5.10 -14.81
N ALA A 315 -0.45 -4.27 -14.65
CA ALA A 315 -0.14 -3.18 -15.58
C ALA A 315 0.17 -3.70 -16.99
N HIS A 316 0.98 -4.76 -17.11
CA HIS A 316 1.23 -5.42 -18.39
C HIS A 316 -0.05 -5.96 -19.01
N ARG A 317 -0.87 -6.67 -18.23
CA ARG A 317 -2.14 -7.20 -18.73
C ARG A 317 -3.10 -6.11 -19.20
N THR A 318 -3.13 -4.96 -18.53
CA THR A 318 -3.94 -3.80 -18.95
C THR A 318 -3.51 -3.26 -20.30
N VAL A 319 -2.20 -3.24 -20.56
CA VAL A 319 -1.65 -2.82 -21.85
C VAL A 319 -1.96 -3.84 -22.93
N ASP A 320 -1.76 -5.14 -22.65
CA ASP A 320 -2.02 -6.22 -23.58
C ASP A 320 -3.52 -6.34 -23.96
N GLU A 321 -4.44 -6.02 -23.04
CA GLU A 321 -5.89 -5.99 -23.32
C GLU A 321 -6.36 -4.73 -24.06
N ALA A 322 -5.53 -3.68 -24.14
CA ALA A 322 -5.85 -2.42 -24.82
C ALA A 322 -5.38 -2.37 -26.29
N ASP A 323 -4.41 -3.20 -26.65
CA ASP A 323 -3.82 -3.31 -27.99
C ASP A 323 -4.48 -4.44 -28.83
#